data_AF-A0ABD6BIR6-F1
#
_entry.id   AF-A0ABD6BIR6-F1
#
_cell.length_a   1.000
_cell.length_b   1.000
_cell.length_c   1.000
_cell.angle_alpha   90.00
_cell.angle_beta   90.00
_cell.angle_gamma   90.00
#
_symmetry.space_group_name_H-M   'P 1'
#
loop_
_entity.id
_entity.type
_entity.pdbx_description
1 polymer ?
#
loop_
_entity_poly.entity_id
_entity_poly.type
_entity_poly.pdbx_seq_one_letter_code
_entity_poly.pdbx_strand_id
1 'polypeptide(L)'
;MTDVNGLDVDELESLIEGVSAEPEQASFTFRAETEWTGGFASETRISDFEQNETTIESPEFTVTGDEPAALLGERTGPNAVEHLLAAIGSCLSVTYAGHAAAKGIEIDDMRFEFEGDIDLRGFLGLSDEVRAGYEEIRATTHIDADADDEELEALHEEVLETSPLYDNVTNQVSLEFDLDFA
;
A
#
# COMPACT_ATOMS: atom_id res chain seq x y z
N MET A 1 14.02 -13.06 23.92
CA MET A 1 12.94 -12.58 23.06
C MET A 1 13.64 -11.76 22.01
N THR A 2 13.66 -12.29 20.80
CA THR A 2 14.13 -11.69 19.54
C THR A 2 12.97 -10.90 18.93
N ASP A 3 12.23 -10.16 19.76
CA ASP A 3 11.11 -9.33 19.33
C ASP A 3 11.62 -7.90 19.15
N VAL A 4 11.49 -7.36 17.94
CA VAL A 4 11.81 -5.97 17.61
C VAL A 4 10.64 -5.42 16.81
N ASN A 5 10.07 -4.28 17.24
CA ASN A 5 8.89 -3.67 16.61
C ASN A 5 7.65 -4.59 16.56
N GLY A 6 7.54 -5.56 17.48
CA GLY A 6 6.47 -6.56 17.49
C GLY A 6 6.61 -7.66 16.41
N LEU A 7 7.80 -7.78 15.82
CA LEU A 7 8.17 -8.84 14.88
C LEU A 7 9.13 -9.82 15.56
N ASP A 8 8.86 -11.12 15.38
CA ASP A 8 9.84 -12.17 15.73
C ASP A 8 10.95 -12.18 14.68
N VAL A 9 12.13 -11.73 15.08
CA VAL A 9 13.29 -11.58 14.19
C VAL A 9 13.79 -12.94 13.71
N ASP A 10 13.65 -14.01 14.50
CA ASP A 10 14.06 -15.35 14.06
C ASP A 10 13.12 -15.87 12.95
N GLU A 11 11.81 -15.57 13.03
CA GLU A 11 10.84 -15.88 11.98
C GLU A 11 11.09 -15.04 10.71
N LEU A 12 11.44 -13.76 10.87
CA LEU A 12 11.79 -12.87 9.77
C LEU A 12 13.04 -13.37 9.02
N GLU A 13 14.09 -13.75 9.75
CA GLU A 13 15.30 -14.35 9.17
C GLU A 13 14.96 -15.66 8.45
N SER A 14 14.14 -16.51 9.07
CA SER A 14 13.69 -17.78 8.47
C SER A 14 12.91 -17.55 7.17
N LEU A 15 12.08 -16.51 7.09
CA LEU A 15 11.37 -16.12 5.87
C LEU A 15 12.36 -15.72 4.77
N ILE A 16 13.34 -14.88 5.10
CA ILE A 16 14.38 -14.41 4.16
C ILE A 16 15.19 -15.60 3.63
N GLU A 17 15.61 -16.50 4.51
CA GLU A 17 16.37 -17.71 4.13
C GLU A 17 15.53 -18.65 3.27
N GLY A 18 14.25 -18.86 3.62
CA GLY A 18 13.33 -19.71 2.87
C GLY A 18 13.09 -19.20 1.45
N VAL A 19 12.83 -17.90 1.31
CA VAL A 19 12.71 -17.23 0.00
C VAL A 19 14.02 -17.30 -0.79
N SER A 20 15.16 -17.12 -0.12
CA SER A 20 16.47 -17.20 -0.78
C SER A 20 16.80 -18.61 -1.28
N ALA A 21 16.40 -19.64 -0.54
CA ALA A 21 16.62 -21.04 -0.89
C ALA A 21 15.67 -21.54 -1.98
N GLU A 22 14.40 -21.11 -1.93
CA GLU A 22 13.32 -21.53 -2.82
C GLU A 22 12.57 -20.29 -3.34
N PRO A 23 13.10 -19.58 -4.36
CA PRO A 23 12.55 -18.29 -4.82
C PRO A 23 11.10 -18.33 -5.29
N GLU A 24 10.61 -19.49 -5.70
CA GLU A 24 9.20 -19.70 -6.05
C GLU A 24 8.23 -19.47 -4.86
N GLN A 25 8.69 -19.64 -3.62
CA GLN A 25 7.91 -19.33 -2.42
C GLN A 25 7.69 -17.82 -2.20
N ALA A 26 8.41 -16.97 -2.95
CA ALA A 26 8.24 -15.51 -2.93
C ALA A 26 7.13 -15.00 -3.87
N SER A 27 6.48 -15.90 -4.61
CA SER A 27 5.43 -15.53 -5.56
C SER A 27 4.07 -15.46 -4.87
N PHE A 28 3.45 -14.28 -4.90
CA PHE A 28 2.12 -14.05 -4.33
C PHE A 28 1.14 -13.49 -5.37
N THR A 29 -0.11 -13.95 -5.29
CA THR A 29 -1.23 -13.38 -6.04
C THR A 29 -2.28 -12.87 -5.06
N PHE A 30 -2.45 -11.56 -4.97
CA PHE A 30 -3.47 -10.90 -4.16
C PHE A 30 -4.74 -10.63 -4.97
N ARG A 31 -5.89 -10.60 -4.29
CA ARG A 31 -7.20 -10.47 -4.93
C ARG A 31 -8.07 -9.46 -4.18
N ALA A 32 -8.91 -8.77 -4.94
CA ALA A 32 -9.98 -7.94 -4.42
C ALA A 32 -11.16 -7.99 -5.41
N GLU A 33 -12.37 -8.01 -4.88
CA GLU A 33 -13.60 -7.87 -5.69
C GLU A 33 -14.33 -6.61 -5.24
N THR A 34 -14.63 -5.71 -6.19
CA THR A 34 -15.37 -4.48 -5.91
C THR A 34 -16.75 -4.53 -6.56
N GLU A 35 -17.80 -4.37 -5.76
CA GLU A 35 -19.17 -4.24 -6.20
C GLU A 35 -19.64 -2.78 -6.16
N TRP A 36 -20.33 -2.34 -7.22
CA TRP A 36 -21.00 -1.05 -7.23
C TRP A 36 -22.28 -1.12 -6.40
N THR A 37 -22.39 -0.25 -5.40
CA THR A 37 -23.52 -0.26 -4.46
C THR A 37 -24.50 0.89 -4.70
N GLY A 38 -24.31 1.66 -5.77
CA GLY A 38 -25.17 2.78 -6.19
C GLY A 38 -24.50 4.15 -6.07
N GLY A 39 -24.89 5.10 -6.92
CA GLY A 39 -24.25 6.43 -6.92
C GLY A 39 -22.74 6.34 -7.15
N PHE A 40 -21.97 7.06 -6.34
CA PHE A 40 -20.49 6.97 -6.29
C PHE A 40 -19.97 6.02 -5.20
N ALA A 41 -20.86 5.20 -4.61
CA ALA A 41 -20.50 4.26 -3.57
C ALA A 41 -20.10 2.89 -4.12
N SER A 42 -19.18 2.23 -3.41
CA SER A 42 -18.74 0.87 -3.69
C SER A 42 -18.39 0.10 -2.41
N GLU A 43 -18.39 -1.22 -2.50
CA GLU A 43 -17.90 -2.13 -1.47
C GLU A 43 -16.84 -3.06 -2.08
N THR A 44 -15.67 -3.14 -1.47
CA THR A 44 -14.59 -4.05 -1.87
C THR A 44 -14.40 -5.14 -0.83
N ARG A 45 -14.34 -6.40 -1.27
CA ARG A 45 -14.01 -7.56 -0.44
C ARG A 45 -12.61 -8.04 -0.73
N ILE A 46 -11.85 -8.29 0.33
CA ILE A 46 -10.46 -8.78 0.29
C ILE A 46 -10.38 -9.96 1.26
N SER A 47 -9.87 -11.10 0.80
CA SER A 47 -9.76 -12.32 1.60
C SER A 47 -8.57 -13.15 1.14
N ASP A 48 -8.80 -14.39 0.73
CA ASP A 48 -7.78 -15.37 0.40
C ASP A 48 -6.84 -14.87 -0.71
N PHE A 49 -5.56 -15.20 -0.56
CA PHE A 49 -4.53 -14.94 -1.54
C PHE A 49 -3.83 -16.25 -1.90
N GLU A 50 -3.02 -16.23 -2.95
CA GLU A 50 -2.19 -17.39 -3.29
C GLU A 50 -0.73 -17.11 -3.01
N GLN A 51 -0.04 -18.13 -2.51
CA GLN A 51 1.41 -18.20 -2.44
C GLN A 51 1.84 -19.45 -3.21
N ASN A 52 2.68 -19.27 -4.24
CA ASN A 52 3.17 -20.37 -5.08
C ASN A 52 2.05 -21.36 -5.51
N GLU A 53 1.01 -20.83 -6.17
CA GLU A 53 -0.17 -21.58 -6.65
C GLU A 53 -1.00 -22.26 -5.55
N THR A 54 -0.70 -22.02 -4.27
CA THR A 54 -1.43 -22.55 -3.12
C THR A 54 -2.26 -21.46 -2.49
N THR A 55 -3.57 -21.68 -2.36
CA THR A 55 -4.46 -20.75 -1.65
C THR A 55 -4.15 -20.74 -0.16
N ILE A 56 -3.98 -19.54 0.39
CA ILE A 56 -3.85 -19.27 1.82
C ILE A 56 -5.17 -18.69 2.31
N GLU A 57 -5.86 -19.42 3.17
CA GLU A 57 -7.12 -18.98 3.78
C GLU A 57 -6.88 -17.81 4.73
N SER A 58 -7.73 -16.78 4.65
CA SER A 58 -7.63 -15.60 5.51
C SER A 58 -9.02 -15.04 5.87
N PRO A 59 -9.12 -14.22 6.93
CA PRO A 59 -10.35 -13.49 7.20
C PRO A 59 -10.75 -12.58 6.03
N GLU A 60 -12.05 -12.43 5.81
CA GLU A 60 -12.57 -11.43 4.88
C GLU A 60 -12.54 -10.04 5.53
N PHE A 61 -12.08 -9.06 4.76
CA PHE A 61 -12.12 -7.64 5.08
C PHE A 61 -12.98 -6.90 4.06
N THR A 62 -13.67 -5.86 4.52
CA THR A 62 -14.50 -5.00 3.69
C THR A 62 -13.97 -3.57 3.70
N VAL A 63 -13.80 -2.99 2.52
CA VAL A 63 -13.44 -1.58 2.32
C VAL A 63 -14.57 -0.88 1.58
N THR A 64 -15.09 0.21 2.15
CA THR A 64 -16.12 1.02 1.50
C THR A 64 -15.50 2.22 0.79
N GLY A 65 -16.04 2.55 -0.39
CA GLY A 65 -15.69 3.74 -1.16
C GLY A 65 -16.90 4.66 -1.31
N ASP A 66 -16.68 5.96 -1.22
CA ASP A 66 -17.68 6.99 -1.59
C ASP A 66 -17.00 8.35 -1.81
N GLU A 67 -17.72 9.28 -2.41
CA GLU A 67 -17.27 10.65 -2.66
C GLU A 67 -17.88 11.64 -1.66
N PRO A 68 -17.25 12.80 -1.39
CA PRO A 68 -17.88 13.87 -0.64
C PRO A 68 -19.02 14.53 -1.43
N ALA A 69 -19.91 15.26 -0.74
CA ALA A 69 -21.01 15.97 -1.37
C ALA A 69 -20.58 16.97 -2.47
N ALA A 70 -19.38 17.55 -2.36
CA ALA A 70 -18.79 18.41 -3.38
C ALA A 70 -18.55 17.67 -4.71
N LEU A 71 -18.40 16.35 -4.65
CA LEU A 71 -18.27 15.42 -5.78
C LEU A 71 -19.50 14.51 -5.90
N LEU A 72 -20.66 14.98 -5.39
CA LEU A 72 -21.97 14.35 -5.50
C LEU A 72 -22.16 13.01 -4.77
N GLY A 73 -21.23 12.62 -3.88
CA GLY A 73 -21.40 11.46 -3.00
C GLY A 73 -21.95 11.80 -1.61
N GLU A 74 -22.04 10.81 -0.75
CA GLU A 74 -22.60 10.93 0.61
C GLU A 74 -21.55 10.84 1.73
N ARG A 75 -20.27 10.66 1.35
CA ARG A 75 -19.12 10.47 2.23
C ARG A 75 -19.31 9.33 3.23
N THR A 76 -19.90 8.22 2.79
CA THR A 76 -20.08 6.99 3.58
C THR A 76 -18.79 6.18 3.74
N GLY A 77 -17.76 6.49 2.94
CA GLY A 77 -16.38 6.01 3.07
C GLY A 77 -15.38 7.04 2.51
N PRO A 78 -14.06 6.78 2.61
CA PRO A 78 -13.05 7.52 1.87
C PRO A 78 -13.26 7.37 0.36
N ASN A 79 -12.76 8.32 -0.43
CA ASN A 79 -12.79 8.16 -1.87
C ASN A 79 -11.59 7.34 -2.35
N ALA A 80 -11.63 6.89 -3.60
CA ALA A 80 -10.61 5.98 -4.14
C ALA A 80 -9.19 6.58 -4.12
N VAL A 81 -9.07 7.90 -4.28
CA VAL A 81 -7.77 8.58 -4.30
C VAL A 81 -7.17 8.70 -2.89
N GLU A 82 -8.00 8.83 -1.85
CA GLU A 82 -7.57 8.73 -0.46
C GLU A 82 -7.20 7.30 -0.07
N HIS A 83 -7.92 6.30 -0.58
CA HIS A 83 -7.58 4.89 -0.38
C HIS A 83 -6.18 4.56 -0.92
N LEU A 84 -5.78 5.15 -2.05
CA LEU A 84 -4.41 5.00 -2.55
C LEU A 84 -3.37 5.55 -1.57
N LEU A 85 -3.61 6.74 -0.98
CA LEU A 85 -2.69 7.31 0.02
C LEU A 85 -2.62 6.43 1.28
N ALA A 86 -3.76 5.91 1.73
CA ALA A 86 -3.82 4.98 2.85
C ALA A 86 -3.05 3.68 2.57
N ALA A 87 -3.18 3.15 1.35
CA ALA A 87 -2.44 1.97 0.92
C ALA A 87 -0.93 2.22 0.94
N ILE A 88 -0.46 3.35 0.38
CA ILE A 88 0.96 3.74 0.42
C ILE A 88 1.47 3.80 1.87
N GLY A 89 0.75 4.47 2.77
CA GLY A 89 1.12 4.55 4.18
C GLY A 89 1.19 3.20 4.88
N SER A 90 0.23 2.31 4.62
CA SER A 90 0.24 0.93 5.14
C SER A 90 1.47 0.16 4.64
N CYS A 91 1.77 0.26 3.34
CA CYS A 91 2.91 -0.41 2.73
C CYS A 91 4.24 0.09 3.30
N LEU A 92 4.44 1.40 3.40
CA LEU A 92 5.63 1.99 4.02
C LEU A 92 5.77 1.54 5.48
N SER A 93 4.68 1.49 6.25
CA SER A 93 4.73 1.04 7.66
C SER A 93 5.29 -0.38 7.79
N VAL A 94 4.85 -1.30 6.93
CA VAL A 94 5.37 -2.67 6.90
C VAL A 94 6.84 -2.70 6.52
N THR A 95 7.22 -1.95 5.48
CA THR A 95 8.61 -1.90 5.00
C THR A 95 9.55 -1.34 6.07
N TYR A 96 9.22 -0.22 6.72
CA TYR A 96 10.02 0.33 7.82
C TYR A 96 10.16 -0.66 8.97
N ALA A 97 9.06 -1.22 9.47
CA ALA A 97 9.09 -2.13 10.60
C ALA A 97 9.96 -3.36 10.31
N GLY A 98 9.83 -3.95 9.12
CA GLY A 98 10.61 -5.12 8.71
C GLY A 98 12.11 -4.83 8.56
N HIS A 99 12.47 -3.77 7.83
CA HIS A 99 13.88 -3.42 7.64
C HIS A 99 14.56 -2.93 8.93
N ALA A 100 13.84 -2.18 9.78
CA ALA A 100 14.34 -1.77 11.09
C ALA A 100 14.57 -3.00 12.00
N ALA A 101 13.60 -3.91 12.08
CA ALA A 101 13.72 -5.13 12.88
C ALA A 101 14.90 -6.01 12.42
N ALA A 102 15.10 -6.17 11.11
CA ALA A 102 16.24 -6.90 10.55
C ALA A 102 17.60 -6.26 10.89
N LYS A 103 17.63 -4.95 11.14
CA LYS A 103 18.83 -4.21 11.59
C LYS A 103 18.95 -4.11 13.11
N GLY A 104 17.95 -4.59 13.85
CA GLY A 104 17.88 -4.45 15.31
C GLY A 104 17.58 -3.02 15.79
N ILE A 105 16.95 -2.20 14.94
CA ILE A 105 16.50 -0.84 15.27
C ILE A 105 15.07 -0.91 15.82
N GLU A 106 14.88 -0.45 17.05
CA GLU A 106 13.60 -0.29 17.73
C GLU A 106 12.98 1.06 17.38
N ILE A 107 11.74 1.03 16.90
CA ILE A 107 10.94 2.20 16.55
C ILE A 107 9.96 2.49 17.69
N ASP A 108 10.08 3.66 18.30
CA ASP A 108 9.19 4.15 19.35
C ASP A 108 7.91 4.77 18.77
N ASP A 109 8.03 5.56 17.69
CA ASP A 109 6.90 6.19 16.99
C ASP A 109 7.17 6.27 15.49
N MET A 110 6.14 6.03 14.68
CA MET A 110 6.20 6.21 13.23
C MET A 110 4.85 6.65 12.68
N ARG A 111 4.85 7.72 11.89
CA ARG A 111 3.65 8.19 11.17
C ARG A 111 4.01 8.85 9.84
N PHE A 112 3.03 8.90 8.95
CA PHE A 112 3.16 9.48 7.62
C PHE A 112 2.09 10.55 7.41
N GLU A 113 2.48 11.66 6.81
CA GLU A 113 1.56 12.70 6.32
C GLU A 113 1.61 12.71 4.80
N PHE A 114 0.43 12.70 4.16
CA PHE A 114 0.31 12.71 2.70
C PHE A 114 -0.55 13.87 2.23
N GLU A 115 -0.12 14.50 1.15
CA GLU A 115 -0.90 15.46 0.38
C GLU A 115 -0.77 15.13 -1.10
N GLY A 116 -1.87 15.17 -1.85
CA GLY A 116 -1.83 14.96 -3.30
C GLY A 116 -2.81 15.88 -4.03
N ASP A 117 -2.40 16.36 -5.20
CA ASP A 117 -3.22 17.25 -6.02
C ASP A 117 -3.85 16.51 -7.20
N ILE A 118 -5.13 16.76 -7.44
CA ILE A 118 -5.87 16.25 -8.60
C ILE A 118 -6.62 17.41 -9.25
N ASP A 119 -6.50 17.49 -10.57
CA ASP A 119 -7.34 18.35 -11.40
C ASP A 119 -8.49 17.54 -12.02
N LEU A 120 -9.70 17.83 -11.55
CA LEU A 120 -10.93 17.14 -11.98
C LEU A 120 -11.21 17.26 -13.49
N ARG A 121 -10.59 18.20 -14.22
CA ARG A 121 -10.75 18.29 -15.68
C ARG A 121 -10.32 17.00 -16.38
N GLY A 122 -9.32 16.28 -15.85
CA GLY A 122 -8.90 14.99 -16.38
C GLY A 122 -9.98 13.91 -16.18
N PHE A 123 -10.48 13.77 -14.95
CA PHE A 123 -11.57 12.83 -14.62
C PHE A 123 -12.87 13.13 -15.39
N LEU A 124 -13.22 14.42 -15.54
CA LEU A 124 -14.44 14.85 -16.22
C LEU A 124 -14.32 14.84 -17.76
N GLY A 125 -13.16 14.47 -18.32
CA GLY A 125 -12.91 14.46 -19.76
C GLY A 125 -12.98 15.85 -20.41
N LEU A 126 -12.64 16.90 -19.65
CA LEU A 126 -12.69 18.30 -20.09
C LEU A 126 -11.36 18.79 -20.68
N SER A 127 -10.28 18.03 -20.54
CA SER A 127 -8.97 18.35 -21.11
C SER A 127 -8.17 17.08 -21.37
N ASP A 128 -7.64 16.96 -22.59
CA ASP A 128 -6.72 15.87 -22.98
C ASP A 128 -5.27 16.14 -22.53
N GLU A 129 -5.00 17.33 -21.98
CA GLU A 129 -3.67 17.74 -21.49
C GLU A 129 -3.51 17.49 -19.99
N VAL A 130 -4.61 17.25 -19.27
CA VAL A 130 -4.64 17.06 -17.82
C VAL A 130 -4.81 15.58 -17.51
N ARG A 131 -3.88 15.01 -16.73
CA ARG A 131 -4.00 13.62 -16.26
C ARG A 131 -5.17 13.48 -15.29
N ALA A 132 -5.84 12.33 -15.30
CA ALA A 132 -6.99 12.09 -14.43
C ALA A 132 -6.60 11.75 -12.97
N GLY A 133 -5.41 11.17 -12.74
CA GLY A 133 -4.91 10.85 -11.40
C GLY A 133 -4.11 11.99 -10.76
N TYR A 134 -3.43 11.69 -9.64
CA TYR A 134 -2.59 12.65 -8.92
C TYR A 134 -1.54 13.30 -9.82
N GLU A 135 -1.41 14.63 -9.80
CA GLU A 135 -0.31 15.35 -10.44
C GLU A 135 1.00 15.12 -9.70
N GLU A 136 0.92 15.20 -8.37
CA GLU A 136 2.01 14.97 -7.43
C GLU A 136 1.41 14.42 -6.13
N ILE A 137 2.15 13.52 -5.48
CA ILE A 137 1.91 13.11 -4.10
C ILE A 137 3.17 13.52 -3.31
N ARG A 138 2.97 14.25 -2.22
CA ARG A 138 4.02 14.64 -1.28
C ARG A 138 3.78 13.90 0.03
N ALA A 139 4.83 13.30 0.57
CA ALA A 139 4.79 12.57 1.82
C ALA A 139 5.84 13.11 2.79
N THR A 140 5.54 13.08 4.09
CA THR A 140 6.52 13.31 5.15
C THR A 140 6.46 12.15 6.13
N THR A 141 7.60 11.47 6.31
CA THR A 141 7.76 10.46 7.36
C THR A 141 8.24 11.13 8.64
N HIS A 142 7.58 10.80 9.75
CA HIS A 142 8.04 11.13 11.10
C HIS A 142 8.37 9.81 11.78
N ILE A 143 9.59 9.69 12.29
CA ILE A 143 10.07 8.49 12.95
C ILE A 143 10.88 8.88 14.20
N ASP A 144 10.64 8.17 15.29
CA ASP A 144 11.42 8.18 16.53
C ASP A 144 11.87 6.75 16.80
N ALA A 145 13.19 6.54 16.89
CA ALA A 145 13.80 5.22 16.95
C ALA A 145 15.19 5.29 17.60
N ASP A 146 15.70 4.15 18.07
CA ASP A 146 16.96 4.04 18.80
C ASP A 146 18.21 3.99 17.91
N ALA A 147 18.21 4.74 16.81
CA ALA A 147 19.29 4.83 15.83
C ALA A 147 19.75 6.28 15.61
N ASP A 148 20.97 6.46 15.09
CA ASP A 148 21.45 7.80 14.73
C ASP A 148 20.91 8.29 13.37
N ASP A 149 21.11 9.58 13.08
CA ASP A 149 20.60 10.21 11.84
C ASP A 149 21.10 9.50 10.57
N GLU A 150 22.34 8.99 10.56
CA GLU A 150 22.93 8.31 9.41
C GLU A 150 22.28 6.93 9.20
N GLU A 151 22.02 6.20 10.29
CA GLU A 151 21.29 4.93 10.26
C GLU A 151 19.84 5.10 9.80
N LEU A 152 19.16 6.16 10.25
CA LEU A 152 17.78 6.47 9.86
C LEU A 152 17.66 6.93 8.40
N GLU A 153 18.62 7.72 7.91
CA GLU A 153 18.70 8.09 6.49
C GLU A 153 18.91 6.85 5.61
N ALA A 154 19.83 5.96 6.00
CA ALA A 154 20.07 4.72 5.27
C ALA A 154 18.83 3.79 5.29
N LEU A 155 18.15 3.68 6.43
CA LEU A 155 16.88 2.94 6.52
C LEU A 155 15.81 3.54 5.60
N HIS A 156 15.68 4.87 5.57
CA HIS A 156 14.73 5.56 4.71
C HIS A 156 14.97 5.26 3.24
N GLU A 157 16.22 5.36 2.77
CA GLU A 157 16.59 5.05 1.39
C GLU A 157 16.25 3.60 1.02
N GLU A 158 16.58 2.65 1.89
CA GLU A 158 16.29 1.23 1.67
C GLU A 158 14.78 0.97 1.61
N VAL A 159 14.00 1.61 2.47
CA VAL A 159 12.52 1.51 2.45
C VAL A 159 11.94 2.02 1.14
N LEU A 160 12.43 3.15 0.62
CA LEU A 160 11.95 3.68 -0.66
C LEU A 160 12.37 2.78 -1.84
N GLU A 161 13.51 2.10 -1.76
CA GLU A 161 13.94 1.15 -2.78
C GLU A 161 13.10 -0.13 -2.79
N THR A 162 12.63 -0.60 -1.63
CA THR A 162 12.00 -1.92 -1.49
C THR A 162 10.49 -1.88 -1.30
N SER A 163 9.87 -0.72 -1.05
CA SER A 163 8.43 -0.59 -0.82
C SER A 163 7.62 -0.84 -2.11
N PRO A 164 6.79 -1.90 -2.18
CA PRO A 164 6.04 -2.23 -3.39
C PRO A 164 5.07 -1.16 -3.87
N LEU A 165 4.39 -0.45 -2.94
CA LEU A 165 3.45 0.60 -3.34
C LEU A 165 4.14 1.92 -3.67
N TYR A 166 5.33 2.20 -3.12
CA TYR A 166 6.15 3.30 -3.59
C TYR A 166 6.64 3.04 -5.03
N ASP A 167 7.11 1.82 -5.32
CA ASP A 167 7.45 1.38 -6.67
C ASP A 167 6.27 1.55 -7.63
N ASN A 168 5.09 1.00 -7.29
CA ASN A 168 3.91 1.07 -8.15
C ASN A 168 3.44 2.49 -8.50
N VAL A 169 3.69 3.49 -7.66
CA VAL A 169 3.29 4.89 -7.95
C VAL A 169 4.39 5.69 -8.64
N THR A 170 5.65 5.29 -8.50
CA THR A 170 6.80 5.98 -9.12
C THR A 170 7.20 5.35 -10.45
N ASN A 171 6.81 4.10 -10.69
CA ASN A 171 7.07 3.32 -11.90
C ASN A 171 5.79 2.87 -12.61
N GLN A 172 5.90 2.51 -13.88
CA GLN A 172 4.76 2.06 -14.67
C GLN A 172 4.46 0.57 -14.41
N VAL A 173 3.26 0.28 -13.93
CA VAL A 173 2.71 -1.08 -13.82
C VAL A 173 1.85 -1.38 -15.05
N SER A 174 2.01 -2.57 -15.65
CA SER A 174 1.13 -3.02 -16.72
C SER A 174 -0.24 -3.38 -16.14
N LEU A 175 -1.30 -2.74 -16.65
CA LEU A 175 -2.68 -3.00 -16.25
C LEU A 175 -3.50 -3.39 -17.48
N GLU A 176 -4.04 -4.60 -17.47
CA GLU A 176 -4.97 -5.10 -18.47
C GLU A 176 -6.38 -5.08 -17.89
N PHE A 177 -7.36 -4.64 -18.70
CA PHE A 177 -8.74 -4.52 -18.26
C PHE A 177 -9.68 -5.01 -19.36
N ASP A 178 -10.39 -6.10 -19.10
CA ASP A 178 -11.36 -6.69 -19.99
C ASP A 178 -12.79 -6.29 -19.61
N LEU A 179 -13.62 -6.08 -20.62
CA LEU A 179 -15.05 -5.83 -20.45
C LEU A 179 -15.84 -7.08 -20.85
N ASP A 180 -16.47 -7.72 -19.87
CA ASP A 180 -17.38 -8.85 -20.07
C ASP A 180 -18.85 -8.40 -20.01
N PHE A 181 -19.67 -8.92 -20.90
CA PHE A 181 -21.11 -8.64 -20.95
C PHE A 181 -21.89 -9.88 -20.50
N ALA A 182 -22.72 -9.71 -19.46
CA ALA A 182 -23.63 -10.75 -18.97
C ALA A 182 -24.74 -11.12 -19.98
#